data_AF-A0A0C3P4R0-F1
#
_entry.id   AF-A0A0C3P4R0-F1
#
_cell.length_a   1.000
_cell.length_b   1.000
_cell.length_c   1.000
_cell.angle_alpha   90.00
_cell.angle_beta   90.00
_cell.angle_gamma   90.00
#
_symmetry.space_group_name_H-M   'P 1'
#
loop_
_entity.id
_entity.type
_entity.pdbx_description
1 polymer ?
#
loop_
_entity_poly.entity_id
_entity_poly.type
_entity_poly.pdbx_seq_one_letter_code
_entity_poly.pdbx_strand_id
1 'polypeptide(L)'
;SDSSPSPSSELKVTFLADDQYCSPVNHMDTIAQVTLVIGVICSIVMDVGTRAGNFIMNALSLLLFLAFKDTSGQLSVSHENILAQIPLSIASALGKFKLMGNTIPYAICSCHCTYAPTYANDSKIASYPPHCTNCPTPETVCGEPLLDEHSDGQLHPKKVFLYHDFKDYLAGLLSRRDIEIMMDTACDDLAKSLHLSPPRFVMNPFEAEFLCQFTGPQPGKLFIDRGDEGRYAFALHVDFFNPEGMRQHGATVSSGIISMACLNLPLDIRYKPENLYLAGTFSFTRVSGE
;
A
#
# COMPACT_ATOMS: atom_id res chain seq x y z
N SER A 1 25.31 -14.84 -38.37
CA SER A 1 25.18 -13.57 -37.65
C SER A 1 23.70 -13.37 -37.39
N ASP A 2 23.24 -13.96 -36.29
CA ASP A 2 21.94 -13.65 -35.68
C ASP A 2 22.03 -14.15 -34.24
N SER A 3 22.43 -13.24 -33.36
CA SER A 3 22.48 -13.45 -31.92
C SER A 3 21.25 -12.80 -31.32
N SER A 4 20.19 -13.59 -31.18
CA SER A 4 19.03 -13.25 -30.36
C SER A 4 19.49 -13.01 -28.93
N PRO A 5 19.07 -11.93 -28.24
CA PRO A 5 19.41 -11.75 -26.84
C PRO A 5 18.61 -12.75 -25.98
N SER A 6 19.34 -13.47 -25.12
CA SER A 6 18.80 -14.38 -24.10
C SER A 6 17.95 -13.62 -23.06
N PRO A 7 16.75 -14.09 -22.68
CA PRO A 7 15.80 -13.34 -21.85
C PRO A 7 16.03 -13.48 -20.32
N SER A 8 17.27 -13.64 -19.85
CA SER A 8 17.52 -14.07 -18.45
C SER A 8 18.23 -13.06 -17.55
N SER A 9 18.48 -11.82 -17.98
CA SER A 9 19.16 -10.81 -17.14
C SER A 9 18.22 -9.81 -16.44
N GLU A 10 16.91 -9.91 -16.64
CA GLU A 10 15.94 -8.84 -16.29
C GLU A 10 15.06 -9.15 -15.05
N LEU A 11 15.53 -9.99 -14.13
CA LEU A 11 14.73 -10.46 -12.97
C LEU A 11 15.11 -9.86 -11.61
N LYS A 12 16.07 -8.94 -11.57
CA LYS A 12 16.43 -8.24 -10.33
C LYS A 12 15.67 -6.92 -10.26
N VAL A 13 14.70 -6.85 -9.34
CA VAL A 13 14.03 -5.60 -9.02
C VAL A 13 14.86 -4.87 -7.98
N THR A 14 15.56 -3.80 -8.40
CA THR A 14 16.23 -2.89 -7.47
C THR A 14 15.18 -2.04 -6.77
N PHE A 15 15.28 -1.94 -5.44
CA PHE A 15 14.33 -1.20 -4.61
C PHE A 15 15.07 -0.13 -3.79
N LEU A 16 14.55 1.10 -3.75
CA LEU A 16 15.08 2.20 -2.95
C LEU A 16 14.24 2.34 -1.68
N ALA A 17 14.82 1.95 -0.54
CA ALA A 17 14.17 2.00 0.77
C ALA A 17 14.50 3.28 1.56
N ASP A 18 15.39 4.14 1.06
CA ASP A 18 15.95 5.30 1.78
C ASP A 18 14.86 6.22 2.35
N ASP A 19 13.78 6.41 1.60
CA ASP A 19 12.65 7.21 2.04
C ASP A 19 12.05 6.65 3.33
N GLN A 20 11.97 5.33 3.53
CA GLN A 20 11.38 4.74 4.74
C GLN A 20 12.19 5.03 6.01
N TYR A 21 13.49 5.31 5.90
CA TYR A 21 14.36 5.63 7.04
C TYR A 21 14.30 7.11 7.44
N CYS A 22 13.76 7.98 6.59
CA CYS A 22 13.69 9.42 6.82
C CYS A 22 12.23 9.88 7.03
N SER A 23 11.80 9.97 8.29
CA SER A 23 10.53 10.59 8.64
C SER A 23 10.65 12.13 8.61
N PRO A 24 9.79 12.85 7.86
CA PRO A 24 9.73 14.31 7.88
C PRO A 24 9.57 14.90 9.29
N VAL A 25 8.99 14.14 10.23
CA VAL A 25 8.76 14.57 11.62
C VAL A 25 10.08 14.73 12.39
N ASN A 26 11.11 13.97 12.05
CA ASN A 26 12.40 14.00 12.77
C ASN A 26 13.14 15.34 12.61
N HIS A 27 12.80 16.12 11.58
CA HIS A 27 13.40 17.43 11.31
C HIS A 27 12.56 18.61 11.82
N MET A 28 11.43 18.33 12.47
CA MET A 28 10.53 19.36 12.99
C MET A 28 10.92 19.79 14.40
N ASP A 29 10.48 20.97 14.82
CA ASP A 29 10.61 21.42 16.21
C ASP A 29 9.85 20.50 17.17
N THR A 30 10.39 20.27 18.37
CA THR A 30 9.80 19.38 19.39
C THR A 30 8.34 19.72 19.69
N ILE A 31 7.97 21.00 19.76
CA ILE A 31 6.58 21.41 20.02
C ILE A 31 5.68 21.00 18.86
N ALA A 32 6.15 21.18 17.62
CA ALA A 32 5.43 20.73 16.44
C ALA A 32 5.29 19.20 16.44
N GLN A 33 6.37 18.46 16.69
CA GLN A 33 6.35 16.99 16.78
C GLN A 33 5.30 16.49 17.78
N VAL A 34 5.31 17.00 19.01
CA VAL A 34 4.35 16.62 20.06
C VAL A 34 2.92 16.95 19.64
N THR A 35 2.70 18.12 19.02
CA THR A 35 1.37 18.52 18.52
C THR A 35 0.83 17.55 17.48
N LEU A 36 1.69 17.15 16.53
CA LEU A 36 1.35 16.15 15.51
C LEU A 36 1.03 14.79 16.13
N VAL A 37 1.86 14.33 17.08
CA VAL A 37 1.64 13.06 17.79
C VAL A 37 0.30 13.05 18.51
N ILE A 38 -0.06 14.13 19.22
CA ILE A 38 -1.35 14.23 19.92
C ILE A 38 -2.51 14.12 18.91
N GLY A 39 -2.45 14.87 17.80
CA GLY A 39 -3.49 14.80 16.77
C GLY A 39 -3.64 13.40 16.18
N VAL A 40 -2.51 12.75 15.87
CA VAL A 40 -2.49 11.40 15.31
C VAL A 40 -3.00 10.35 16.30
N ILE A 41 -2.63 10.41 17.58
CA ILE A 41 -3.15 9.53 18.63
C ILE A 41 -4.67 9.69 18.73
N CYS A 42 -5.18 10.92 18.76
CA CYS A 42 -6.61 11.17 18.78
C CYS A 42 -7.30 10.55 17.55
N SER A 43 -6.71 10.66 16.36
CA SER A 43 -7.30 10.11 15.15
C SER A 43 -7.27 8.59 15.08
N ILE A 44 -6.16 7.95 15.48
CA ILE A 44 -5.94 6.51 15.29
C ILE A 44 -6.40 5.71 16.50
N VAL A 45 -6.01 6.13 17.71
CA VAL A 45 -6.26 5.38 18.95
C VAL A 45 -7.64 5.67 19.50
N MET A 46 -8.10 6.92 19.39
CA MET A 46 -9.42 7.33 19.88
C MET A 46 -10.49 7.32 18.78
N ASP A 47 -10.14 6.88 17.56
CA ASP A 47 -11.04 6.77 16.39
C ASP A 47 -11.82 8.06 16.08
N VAL A 48 -11.14 9.20 16.22
CA VAL A 48 -11.75 10.50 15.94
C VAL A 48 -11.82 10.71 14.42
N GLY A 49 -13.03 10.84 13.89
CA GLY A 49 -13.25 11.08 12.46
C GLY A 49 -12.59 12.35 11.93
N THR A 50 -12.34 12.42 10.62
CA THR A 50 -11.53 13.48 9.96
C THR A 50 -11.93 14.91 10.31
N ARG A 51 -13.24 15.20 10.41
CA ARG A 51 -13.72 16.54 10.78
C ARG A 51 -13.28 16.94 12.19
N ALA A 52 -13.44 16.03 13.14
CA ALA A 52 -13.03 16.25 14.52
C ALA A 52 -11.50 16.21 14.66
N GLY A 53 -10.79 15.38 13.90
CA GLY A 53 -9.33 15.39 13.83
C GLY A 53 -8.79 16.73 13.30
N ASN A 54 -9.38 17.27 12.23
CA ASN A 54 -9.04 18.60 11.73
C ASN A 54 -9.33 19.66 12.80
N PHE A 55 -10.46 19.58 13.50
CA PHE A 55 -10.76 20.49 14.60
C PHE A 55 -9.68 20.43 15.69
N ILE A 56 -9.25 19.24 16.11
CA ILE A 56 -8.18 19.06 17.11
C ILE A 56 -6.88 19.72 16.63
N MET A 57 -6.46 19.47 15.38
CA MET A 57 -5.24 20.09 14.82
C MET A 57 -5.31 21.61 14.81
N ASN A 58 -6.45 22.18 14.39
CA ASN A 58 -6.65 23.62 14.37
C ASN A 58 -6.73 24.20 15.78
N ALA A 59 -7.37 23.52 16.73
CA ALA A 59 -7.45 23.94 18.12
C ALA A 59 -6.07 23.95 18.78
N LEU A 60 -5.25 22.93 18.57
CA LEU A 60 -3.87 22.88 19.08
C LEU A 60 -3.01 24.00 18.46
N SER A 61 -3.11 24.21 17.15
CA SER A 61 -2.41 25.31 16.46
C SER A 61 -2.83 26.68 17.02
N LEU A 62 -4.13 26.89 17.24
CA LEU A 62 -4.65 28.13 17.84
C LEU A 62 -4.18 28.32 19.28
N LEU A 63 -4.19 27.26 20.10
CA LEU A 63 -3.70 27.32 21.48
C LEU A 63 -2.24 27.72 21.54
N LEU A 64 -1.40 27.15 20.67
CA LEU A 64 0.01 27.52 20.56
C LEU A 64 0.18 28.96 20.07
N PHE A 65 -0.59 29.38 19.06
CA PHE A 65 -0.58 30.76 18.59
C PHE A 65 -0.90 31.76 19.72
N LEU A 66 -1.90 31.45 20.55
CA LEU A 66 -2.26 32.30 21.70
C LEU A 66 -1.20 32.26 22.80
N ALA A 67 -0.60 31.10 23.07
CA ALA A 67 0.44 30.93 24.09
C ALA A 67 1.78 31.59 23.70
N PHE A 68 2.08 31.67 22.41
CA PHE A 68 3.31 32.24 21.87
C PHE A 68 3.30 33.75 21.70
N LYS A 69 2.12 34.39 21.82
CA LYS A 69 2.01 35.84 21.79
C LYS A 69 2.65 36.47 23.01
N ASP A 70 3.46 37.49 22.79
CA ASP A 70 3.98 38.31 23.86
C ASP A 70 2.93 39.30 24.38
N THR A 71 3.31 40.12 25.36
CA THR A 71 2.45 41.16 25.95
C THR A 71 2.05 42.26 24.96
N SER A 72 2.73 42.36 23.81
CA SER A 72 2.38 43.26 22.71
C SER A 72 1.46 42.60 21.66
N GLY A 73 1.17 41.30 21.82
CA GLY A 73 0.36 40.51 20.90
C GLY A 73 1.10 40.02 19.65
N GLN A 74 2.43 40.18 19.61
CA GLN A 74 3.30 39.79 18.50
C GLN A 74 3.91 38.40 18.74
N LEU A 75 4.29 37.74 17.65
CA LEU A 75 4.99 36.46 17.66
C LEU A 75 6.48 36.67 17.37
N SER A 76 7.33 35.87 18.01
CA SER A 76 8.73 35.80 17.61
C SER A 76 8.86 35.00 16.31
N VAL A 77 9.91 35.29 15.53
CA VAL A 77 10.23 34.55 14.29
C VAL A 77 10.37 33.04 14.56
N SER A 78 10.90 32.64 15.72
CA SER A 78 10.99 31.23 16.08
C SER A 78 9.61 30.61 16.30
N HIS A 79 8.68 31.30 16.95
CA HIS A 79 7.32 30.81 17.17
C HIS A 79 6.51 30.73 15.87
N GLU A 80 6.67 31.68 14.96
CA GLU A 80 6.06 31.63 13.62
C GLU A 80 6.55 30.40 12.84
N ASN A 81 7.86 30.13 12.88
CA ASN A 81 8.45 28.96 12.24
C ASN A 81 7.94 27.63 12.82
N ILE A 82 7.65 27.56 14.12
CA ILE A 82 7.07 26.36 14.76
C ILE A 82 5.62 26.17 14.27
N LEU A 83 4.81 27.23 14.27
CA LEU A 83 3.42 27.17 13.84
C LEU A 83 3.29 26.77 12.35
N ALA A 84 4.18 27.26 11.50
CA ALA A 84 4.21 26.93 10.07
C ALA A 84 4.48 25.44 9.80
N GLN A 85 5.13 24.73 10.73
CA GLN A 85 5.42 23.30 10.61
C GLN A 85 4.20 22.42 10.93
N ILE A 86 3.20 22.96 11.66
CA ILE A 86 2.03 22.21 12.12
C ILE A 86 0.96 22.22 11.02
N PRO A 87 0.57 21.05 10.49
CA PRO A 87 -0.47 20.98 9.48
C PRO A 87 -1.86 21.26 10.09
N LEU A 88 -2.71 21.93 9.31
CA LEU A 88 -4.09 22.24 9.70
C LEU A 88 -5.06 21.08 9.45
N SER A 89 -4.63 20.02 8.77
CA SER A 89 -5.44 18.83 8.53
C SER A 89 -4.82 17.59 9.15
N ILE A 90 -5.66 16.71 9.67
CA ILE A 90 -5.23 15.42 10.22
C ILE A 90 -4.64 14.53 9.13
N ALA A 91 -5.15 14.60 7.90
CA ALA A 91 -4.61 13.87 6.75
C ALA A 91 -3.14 14.26 6.46
N SER A 92 -2.82 15.55 6.51
CA SER A 92 -1.44 16.03 6.35
C SER A 92 -0.55 15.64 7.53
N ALA A 93 -1.09 15.57 8.75
CA ALA A 93 -0.35 15.07 9.91
C ALA A 93 -0.03 13.58 9.75
N LEU A 94 -1.01 12.75 9.41
CA LEU A 94 -0.84 11.32 9.14
C LEU A 94 0.17 11.06 8.01
N GLY A 95 0.10 11.87 6.94
CA GLY A 95 1.05 11.81 5.83
C GLY A 95 2.50 12.09 6.25
N LYS A 96 2.73 13.00 7.21
CA LYS A 96 4.08 13.26 7.75
C LYS A 96 4.66 12.07 8.52
N PHE A 97 3.83 11.23 9.13
CA PHE A 97 4.26 9.97 9.75
C PHE A 97 4.29 8.80 8.77
N LYS A 98 3.96 9.00 7.50
CA LYS A 98 3.84 7.94 6.48
C LYS A 98 2.87 6.83 6.89
N LEU A 99 1.82 7.21 7.64
CA LEU A 99 0.78 6.28 8.11
C LEU A 99 -0.31 6.05 7.06
N MET A 100 -0.33 6.86 6.00
CA MET A 100 -1.16 6.63 4.83
C MET A 100 -0.33 5.90 3.79
N GLY A 101 -0.68 4.65 3.50
CA GLY A 101 0.00 3.88 2.45
C GLY A 101 -0.17 4.54 1.08
N ASN A 102 0.83 4.35 0.21
CA ASN A 102 0.76 4.88 -1.15
C ASN A 102 -0.32 4.13 -1.95
N THR A 103 -1.31 4.86 -2.44
CA THR A 103 -2.42 4.31 -3.24
C THR A 103 -2.46 4.94 -4.62
N ILE A 104 -2.77 4.12 -5.61
CA ILE A 104 -2.86 4.47 -7.02
C ILE A 104 -4.28 4.15 -7.48
N PRO A 105 -5.07 5.16 -7.86
CA PRO A 105 -6.43 4.95 -8.36
C PRO A 105 -6.40 4.52 -9.83
N TYR A 106 -6.64 3.24 -10.12
CA TYR A 106 -6.77 2.74 -11.48
C TYR A 106 -8.21 2.89 -11.97
N ALA A 107 -8.40 3.33 -13.21
CA ALA A 107 -9.71 3.28 -13.88
C ALA A 107 -9.98 1.85 -14.40
N ILE A 108 -11.24 1.41 -14.36
CA ILE A 108 -11.62 0.04 -14.77
C ILE A 108 -12.74 0.05 -15.83
N CYS A 109 -12.59 -0.70 -16.94
CA CYS A 109 -13.69 -1.00 -17.90
C CYS A 109 -14.67 -2.02 -17.29
N SER A 110 -15.88 -2.16 -17.85
CA SER A 110 -16.73 -3.30 -17.51
C SER A 110 -16.09 -4.65 -17.88
N CYS A 111 -15.11 -4.69 -18.80
CA CYS A 111 -14.30 -5.88 -19.08
C CYS A 111 -13.18 -6.17 -18.05
N HIS A 112 -13.11 -5.40 -16.97
CA HIS A 112 -12.13 -5.54 -15.87
C HIS A 112 -10.67 -5.21 -16.24
N CYS A 113 -10.42 -4.64 -17.41
CA CYS A 113 -9.12 -4.06 -17.72
C CYS A 113 -8.86 -2.80 -16.88
N THR A 114 -7.65 -2.69 -16.33
CA THR A 114 -7.23 -1.59 -15.47
C THR A 114 -6.32 -0.61 -16.21
N TYR A 115 -6.48 0.68 -15.92
CA TYR A 115 -5.71 1.76 -16.52
C TYR A 115 -5.08 2.62 -15.43
N ALA A 116 -3.74 2.69 -15.44
CA ALA A 116 -2.99 3.52 -14.50
C ALA A 116 -3.25 5.01 -14.74
N PRO A 117 -3.26 5.85 -13.69
CA PRO A 117 -3.36 7.28 -13.84
C PRO A 117 -2.09 7.85 -14.48
N THR A 118 -2.26 8.85 -15.32
CA THR A 118 -1.18 9.70 -15.83
C THR A 118 -1.32 11.10 -15.24
N TYR A 119 -0.20 11.75 -14.95
CA TYR A 119 -0.18 13.09 -14.41
C TYR A 119 0.52 14.00 -15.42
N ALA A 120 -0.16 15.06 -15.87
CA ALA A 120 0.50 16.13 -16.60
C ALA A 120 1.55 16.80 -15.68
N ASN A 121 2.63 17.34 -16.24
CA ASN A 121 3.74 17.95 -15.48
C ASN A 121 3.24 18.77 -14.28
N ASP A 122 3.58 18.32 -13.07
CA ASP A 122 3.24 18.89 -11.75
C ASP A 122 1.74 18.96 -11.38
N SER A 123 0.85 18.37 -12.18
CA SER A 123 -0.58 18.27 -11.87
C SER A 123 -0.85 17.17 -10.84
N LYS A 124 -1.66 17.47 -9.83
CA LYS A 124 -2.24 16.47 -8.91
C LYS A 124 -3.48 15.79 -9.47
N ILE A 125 -3.97 16.25 -10.62
CA ILE A 125 -5.17 15.73 -11.26
C ILE A 125 -4.76 14.55 -12.14
N ALA A 126 -5.29 13.37 -11.81
CA ALA A 126 -5.07 12.16 -12.58
C ALA A 126 -5.85 12.22 -13.91
N SER A 127 -5.19 11.82 -14.99
CA SER A 127 -5.75 11.69 -16.34
C SER A 127 -5.74 10.23 -16.77
N TYR A 128 -6.78 9.82 -17.47
CA TYR A 128 -6.99 8.46 -17.96
C TYR A 128 -7.40 8.48 -19.43
N PRO A 129 -7.23 7.36 -20.17
CA PRO A 129 -7.81 7.23 -21.49
C PRO A 129 -9.33 7.40 -21.43
N PRO A 130 -9.96 8.05 -22.44
CA PRO A 130 -11.40 8.26 -22.42
C PRO A 130 -12.18 6.95 -22.63
N HIS A 131 -11.59 5.98 -23.34
CA HIS A 131 -12.21 4.70 -23.69
C HIS A 131 -11.27 3.54 -23.44
N CYS A 132 -11.84 2.38 -23.15
CA CYS A 132 -11.09 1.14 -23.00
C CYS A 132 -10.60 0.60 -24.35
N THR A 133 -9.29 0.37 -24.42
CA THR A 133 -8.56 -0.19 -25.56
C THR A 133 -8.32 -1.70 -25.44
N ASN A 134 -8.75 -2.33 -24.35
CA ASN A 134 -8.55 -3.77 -24.16
C ASN A 134 -9.30 -4.58 -25.21
N CYS A 135 -8.70 -5.69 -25.63
CA CYS A 135 -9.32 -6.70 -26.49
C CYS A 135 -9.51 -7.98 -25.68
N PRO A 136 -10.64 -8.16 -24.96
CA PRO A 136 -10.86 -9.35 -24.13
C PRO A 136 -10.82 -10.65 -24.92
N THR A 137 -11.19 -10.58 -26.20
CA THR A 137 -10.98 -11.65 -27.17
C THR A 137 -10.25 -11.07 -28.39
N PRO A 138 -9.55 -11.90 -29.19
CA PRO A 138 -8.88 -11.44 -30.41
C PRO A 138 -9.81 -10.72 -31.40
N GLU A 139 -11.12 -10.94 -31.31
CA GLU A 139 -12.13 -10.47 -32.26
C GLU A 139 -12.93 -9.26 -31.75
N THR A 140 -12.80 -8.89 -30.47
CA THR A 140 -13.64 -7.87 -29.83
C THR A 140 -12.83 -6.84 -29.04
N VAL A 141 -13.11 -5.55 -29.24
CA VAL A 141 -12.56 -4.43 -28.45
C VAL A 141 -13.62 -3.97 -27.42
N CYS A 142 -13.25 -3.69 -26.16
CA CYS A 142 -14.21 -3.19 -25.12
C CYS A 142 -14.85 -1.89 -25.60
N GLY A 143 -14.03 -0.88 -25.92
CA GLY A 143 -14.48 0.44 -26.40
C GLY A 143 -15.31 1.26 -25.41
N GLU A 144 -15.65 0.74 -24.22
CA GLU A 144 -16.50 1.44 -23.26
C GLU A 144 -15.83 2.72 -22.73
N PRO A 145 -16.59 3.81 -22.52
CA PRO A 145 -16.10 4.98 -21.82
C PRO A 145 -15.65 4.63 -20.41
N LEU A 146 -14.44 5.08 -20.06
CA LEU A 146 -13.85 4.90 -18.73
C LEU A 146 -14.20 6.04 -17.77
N LEU A 147 -14.64 7.18 -18.31
CA LEU A 147 -14.79 8.43 -17.58
C LEU A 147 -16.24 8.94 -17.65
N ASP A 148 -16.73 9.48 -16.54
CA ASP A 148 -18.00 10.20 -16.43
C ASP A 148 -17.74 11.67 -16.07
N GLU A 149 -18.57 12.57 -16.60
CA GLU A 149 -18.53 13.99 -16.29
C GLU A 149 -19.24 14.25 -14.94
N HIS A 150 -18.51 14.81 -13.98
CA HIS A 150 -19.06 15.19 -12.69
C HIS A 150 -19.62 16.62 -12.68
N SER A 151 -20.33 16.97 -11.61
CA SER A 151 -20.91 18.29 -11.38
C SER A 151 -19.89 19.44 -11.36
N ASP A 152 -18.60 19.13 -11.20
CA ASP A 152 -17.48 20.07 -11.26
C ASP A 152 -16.96 20.32 -12.70
N GLY A 153 -17.55 19.66 -13.70
CA GLY A 153 -17.10 19.67 -15.10
C GLY A 153 -15.82 18.87 -15.34
N GLN A 154 -15.34 18.11 -14.35
CA GLN A 154 -14.17 17.24 -14.51
C GLN A 154 -14.60 15.82 -14.87
N LEU A 155 -13.74 15.16 -15.64
CA LEU A 155 -13.89 13.76 -16.02
C LEU A 155 -13.26 12.88 -14.94
N HIS A 156 -14.07 12.07 -14.26
CA HIS A 156 -13.62 11.11 -13.25
C HIS A 156 -13.85 9.69 -13.72
N PRO A 157 -13.04 8.70 -13.30
CA PRO A 157 -13.27 7.32 -13.64
C PRO A 157 -14.64 6.84 -13.17
N LYS A 158 -15.42 6.25 -14.08
CA LYS A 158 -16.72 5.62 -13.80
C LYS A 158 -16.60 4.52 -12.74
N LYS A 159 -15.48 3.80 -12.74
CA LYS A 159 -15.14 2.78 -11.75
C LYS A 159 -13.66 2.83 -11.41
N VAL A 160 -13.34 2.78 -10.12
CA VAL A 160 -11.97 2.84 -9.59
C VAL A 160 -11.60 1.53 -8.90
N PHE A 161 -10.40 1.04 -9.18
CA PHE A 161 -9.69 0.05 -8.36
C PHE A 161 -8.60 0.79 -7.59
N LEU A 162 -8.70 0.82 -6.27
CA LEU A 162 -7.67 1.42 -5.45
C LEU A 162 -6.57 0.40 -5.22
N TYR A 163 -5.45 0.57 -5.92
CA TYR A 163 -4.27 -0.27 -5.78
C TYR A 163 -3.36 0.33 -4.71
N HIS A 164 -2.99 -0.43 -3.69
CA HIS A 164 -1.90 -0.03 -2.80
C HIS A 164 -0.58 -0.39 -3.48
N ASP A 165 0.46 0.42 -3.33
CA ASP A 165 1.74 0.11 -3.96
C ASP A 165 2.45 -1.03 -3.23
N PHE A 166 2.61 -2.17 -3.90
CA PHE A 166 3.35 -3.31 -3.36
C PHE A 166 4.79 -2.95 -3.00
N LYS A 167 5.42 -2.07 -3.79
CA LYS A 167 6.80 -1.64 -3.53
C LYS A 167 6.88 -0.86 -2.23
N ASP A 168 5.93 0.04 -1.98
CA ASP A 168 5.83 0.80 -0.73
C ASP A 168 5.62 -0.13 0.48
N TYR A 169 4.73 -1.12 0.36
CA TYR A 169 4.55 -2.14 1.40
C TYR A 169 5.83 -2.93 1.67
N LEU A 170 6.48 -3.46 0.62
CA LEU A 170 7.69 -4.26 0.77
C LEU A 170 8.83 -3.42 1.36
N ALA A 171 8.91 -2.14 0.99
CA ALA A 171 9.81 -1.16 1.60
C ALA A 171 9.65 -1.09 3.12
N GLY A 172 8.42 -0.87 3.57
CA GLY A 172 8.10 -0.76 4.99
C GLY A 172 8.31 -2.07 5.73
N LEU A 173 8.14 -3.21 5.04
CA LEU A 173 8.44 -4.53 5.58
C LEU A 173 9.94 -4.69 5.81
N LEU A 174 10.78 -4.34 4.82
CA LEU A 174 12.23 -4.46 4.85
C LEU A 174 12.91 -3.40 5.73
N SER A 175 12.32 -2.22 5.88
CA SER A 175 12.88 -1.18 6.76
C SER A 175 12.85 -1.56 8.24
N ARG A 176 12.07 -2.59 8.61
CA ARG A 176 12.01 -3.15 9.97
C ARG A 176 13.02 -4.29 10.11
N ARG A 177 14.15 -3.97 10.76
CA ARG A 177 15.30 -4.88 10.87
C ARG A 177 14.98 -6.23 11.52
N ASP A 178 14.10 -6.25 12.51
CA ASP A 178 13.65 -7.48 13.17
C ASP A 178 12.87 -8.39 12.19
N ILE A 179 12.00 -7.79 11.38
CA ILE A 179 11.20 -8.49 10.37
C ILE A 179 12.08 -8.98 9.23
N GLU A 180 13.00 -8.15 8.73
CA GLU A 180 13.97 -8.53 7.69
C GLU A 180 14.80 -9.74 8.12
N ILE A 181 15.36 -9.72 9.34
CA ILE A 181 16.13 -10.85 9.90
C ILE A 181 15.27 -12.12 9.96
N MET A 182 14.02 -12.03 10.40
CA MET A 182 13.12 -13.18 10.43
C MET A 182 12.86 -13.75 9.03
N MET A 183 12.65 -12.88 8.03
CA MET A 183 12.39 -13.32 6.66
C MET A 183 13.60 -14.01 6.03
N ASP A 184 14.80 -13.52 6.31
CA ASP A 184 16.06 -14.11 5.86
C ASP A 184 16.33 -15.45 6.57
N THR A 185 16.07 -15.51 7.86
CA THR A 185 16.25 -16.73 8.68
C THR A 185 15.42 -17.89 8.14
N ALA A 186 14.22 -17.63 7.62
CA ALA A 186 13.39 -18.68 7.02
C ALA A 186 14.07 -19.37 5.82
N CYS A 187 14.77 -18.61 4.97
CA CYS A 187 15.56 -19.16 3.87
C CYS A 187 16.79 -19.91 4.38
N ASP A 188 17.50 -19.32 5.36
CA ASP A 188 18.73 -19.88 5.90
C ASP A 188 18.48 -21.20 6.64
N ASP A 189 17.38 -21.30 7.38
CA ASP A 189 17.00 -22.53 8.08
C ASP A 189 16.56 -23.62 7.11
N LEU A 190 15.83 -23.26 6.05
CA LEU A 190 15.50 -24.23 5.00
C LEU A 190 16.77 -24.76 4.33
N ALA A 191 17.70 -23.88 3.95
CA ALA A 191 18.96 -24.25 3.32
C ALA A 191 19.78 -25.24 4.18
N LYS A 192 19.81 -25.05 5.52
CA LYS A 192 20.45 -26.00 6.45
C LYS A 192 19.73 -27.35 6.50
N SER A 193 18.40 -27.35 6.35
CA SER A 193 17.58 -28.55 6.48
C SER A 193 17.50 -29.40 5.21
N LEU A 194 17.93 -28.91 4.04
CA LEU A 194 17.85 -29.63 2.76
C LEU A 194 18.51 -31.02 2.76
N HIS A 195 19.53 -31.22 3.60
CA HIS A 195 20.24 -32.50 3.71
C HIS A 195 19.64 -33.44 4.77
N LEU A 196 18.65 -32.98 5.53
CA LEU A 196 17.97 -33.77 6.55
C LEU A 196 16.80 -34.54 5.94
N SER A 197 16.36 -35.58 6.64
CA SER A 197 15.12 -36.28 6.26
C SER A 197 13.93 -35.33 6.39
N PRO A 198 12.98 -35.35 5.43
CA PRO A 198 11.80 -34.49 5.49
C PRO A 198 11.04 -34.67 6.82
N PRO A 199 10.52 -33.57 7.39
CA PRO A 199 9.75 -33.66 8.63
C PRO A 199 8.47 -34.47 8.42
N ARG A 200 8.04 -35.19 9.45
CA ARG A 200 6.80 -35.98 9.40
C ARG A 200 5.54 -35.10 9.29
N PHE A 201 5.63 -33.85 9.76
CA PHE A 201 4.55 -32.86 9.71
C PHE A 201 5.14 -31.54 9.23
N VAL A 202 4.45 -30.89 8.29
CA VAL A 202 4.83 -29.57 7.75
C VAL A 202 4.13 -28.51 8.59
N MET A 203 4.91 -27.69 9.29
CA MET A 203 4.41 -26.63 10.17
C MET A 203 4.49 -25.24 9.52
N ASN A 204 5.39 -25.07 8.55
CA ASN A 204 5.53 -23.84 7.80
C ASN A 204 5.66 -24.14 6.29
N PRO A 205 5.34 -23.17 5.40
CA PRO A 205 5.46 -23.40 3.95
C PRO A 205 6.88 -23.72 3.50
N PHE A 206 7.91 -23.23 4.20
CA PHE A 206 9.31 -23.48 3.85
C PHE A 206 9.72 -24.95 4.09
N GLU A 207 9.02 -25.68 4.96
CA GLU A 207 9.17 -27.13 5.11
C GLU A 207 8.41 -27.94 4.04
N ALA A 208 7.57 -27.29 3.22
CA ALA A 208 6.80 -27.97 2.19
C ALA A 208 7.68 -28.34 1.01
N GLU A 209 7.47 -29.55 0.48
CA GLU A 209 8.24 -30.10 -0.65
C GLU A 209 8.37 -29.13 -1.83
N PHE A 210 7.28 -28.41 -2.13
CA PHE A 210 7.25 -27.44 -3.22
C PHE A 210 8.35 -26.37 -3.07
N LEU A 211 8.48 -25.73 -1.91
CA LEU A 211 9.50 -24.68 -1.71
C LEU A 211 10.92 -25.26 -1.60
N CYS A 212 11.07 -26.47 -1.06
CA CYS A 212 12.37 -27.17 -1.00
C CYS A 212 12.94 -27.44 -2.40
N GLN A 213 12.09 -27.71 -3.38
CA GLN A 213 12.47 -28.06 -4.75
C GLN A 213 12.30 -26.89 -5.74
N PHE A 214 11.79 -25.75 -5.28
CA PHE A 214 11.48 -24.63 -6.15
C PHE A 214 12.76 -24.06 -6.76
N THR A 215 12.88 -24.15 -8.08
CA THR A 215 14.06 -23.67 -8.81
C THR A 215 14.05 -22.15 -8.89
N GLY A 216 15.20 -21.55 -8.57
CA GLY A 216 15.40 -20.11 -8.68
C GLY A 216 15.62 -19.66 -10.12
N PRO A 217 15.78 -18.34 -10.33
CA PRO A 217 16.01 -17.77 -11.65
C PRO A 217 17.38 -18.15 -12.25
N GLN A 218 18.34 -18.58 -11.41
CA GLN A 218 19.64 -19.05 -11.85
C GLN A 218 19.59 -20.57 -12.11
N PRO A 219 20.03 -21.04 -13.29
CA PRO A 219 20.04 -22.47 -13.61
C PRO A 219 20.76 -23.31 -12.55
N GLY A 220 20.12 -24.37 -12.09
CA GLY A 220 20.69 -25.31 -11.11
C GLY A 220 20.70 -24.83 -9.66
N LYS A 221 20.15 -23.65 -9.36
CA LYS A 221 20.01 -23.14 -8.00
C LYS A 221 18.56 -23.15 -7.53
N LEU A 222 18.37 -23.42 -6.25
CA LEU A 222 17.06 -23.32 -5.60
C LEU A 222 16.71 -21.85 -5.36
N PHE A 223 15.42 -21.54 -5.29
CA PHE A 223 14.94 -20.19 -5.01
C PHE A 223 15.47 -19.64 -3.69
N ILE A 224 15.61 -20.50 -2.69
CA ILE A 224 16.14 -20.16 -1.37
C ILE A 224 17.64 -19.89 -1.34
N ASP A 225 18.38 -20.27 -2.40
CA ASP A 225 19.79 -19.87 -2.56
C ASP A 225 19.84 -18.38 -2.93
N ARG A 226 19.83 -17.57 -1.89
CA ARG A 226 19.60 -16.12 -1.98
C ARG A 226 20.87 -15.32 -2.25
N GLY A 227 22.04 -15.83 -1.86
CA GLY A 227 23.29 -15.06 -1.87
C GLY A 227 23.13 -13.76 -1.06
N ASP A 228 23.39 -12.63 -1.71
CA ASP A 228 23.21 -11.28 -1.11
C ASP A 228 21.82 -10.67 -1.36
N GLU A 229 20.88 -11.43 -1.94
CA GLU A 229 19.52 -10.95 -2.25
C GLU A 229 18.49 -11.40 -1.20
N GLY A 230 17.37 -10.68 -1.12
CA GLY A 230 16.16 -11.15 -0.44
C GLY A 230 15.33 -12.06 -1.34
N ARG A 231 14.82 -13.18 -0.79
CA ARG A 231 13.95 -14.14 -1.49
C ARG A 231 12.67 -14.33 -0.71
N TYR A 232 11.58 -13.71 -1.17
CA TYR A 232 10.33 -13.65 -0.41
C TYR A 232 9.20 -14.36 -1.16
N ALA A 233 8.49 -15.24 -0.46
CA ALA A 233 7.31 -15.93 -0.94
C ALA A 233 6.05 -15.30 -0.33
N PHE A 234 5.00 -15.14 -1.13
CA PHE A 234 3.73 -14.55 -0.68
C PHE A 234 2.56 -15.50 -0.96
N ALA A 235 1.65 -15.63 0.00
CA ALA A 235 0.33 -16.21 -0.26
C ALA A 235 -0.62 -15.11 -0.72
N LEU A 236 -1.25 -15.33 -1.88
CA LEU A 236 -2.28 -14.46 -2.42
C LEU A 236 -3.65 -14.90 -1.91
N HIS A 237 -4.39 -13.97 -1.29
CA HIS A 237 -5.78 -14.19 -0.89
C HIS A 237 -6.67 -13.27 -1.72
N VAL A 238 -7.71 -13.86 -2.30
CA VAL A 238 -8.77 -13.14 -3.01
C VAL A 238 -10.08 -13.59 -2.40
N ASP A 239 -10.80 -12.65 -1.79
CA ASP A 239 -12.08 -12.93 -1.12
C ASP A 239 -13.15 -11.93 -1.57
N PHE A 240 -14.40 -12.39 -1.58
CA PHE A 240 -15.57 -11.60 -1.95
C PHE A 240 -16.63 -11.72 -0.87
N PHE A 241 -17.12 -10.57 -0.40
CA PHE A 241 -18.17 -10.49 0.60
C PHE A 241 -19.25 -9.50 0.16
N ASN A 242 -20.45 -9.65 0.71
CA ASN A 242 -21.52 -8.69 0.50
C ASN A 242 -21.52 -7.67 1.65
N PRO A 243 -21.12 -6.40 1.42
CA PRO A 243 -21.06 -5.40 2.48
C PRO A 243 -22.45 -5.06 3.06
N GLU A 244 -23.54 -5.30 2.33
CA GLU A 244 -24.92 -5.02 2.75
C GLU A 244 -25.62 -6.23 3.39
N GLY A 245 -24.94 -7.38 3.43
CA GLY A 245 -25.46 -8.65 3.91
C GLY A 245 -26.41 -9.35 2.92
N MET A 246 -26.70 -10.62 3.17
CA MET A 246 -27.57 -11.43 2.30
C MET A 246 -29.05 -11.05 2.48
N ARG A 247 -29.55 -10.09 1.68
CA ARG A 247 -30.98 -9.77 1.60
C ARG A 247 -31.61 -10.51 0.43
N GLN A 248 -32.69 -11.27 0.67
CA GLN A 248 -33.34 -12.12 -0.34
C GLN A 248 -33.90 -11.36 -1.57
N HIS A 249 -34.12 -10.04 -1.48
CA HIS A 249 -34.77 -9.25 -2.54
C HIS A 249 -34.08 -7.87 -2.75
N GLY A 250 -32.81 -7.73 -2.34
CA GLY A 250 -32.04 -6.49 -2.51
C GLY A 250 -31.03 -6.59 -3.66
N ALA A 251 -30.59 -5.44 -4.19
CA ALA A 251 -29.45 -5.40 -5.10
C ALA A 251 -28.25 -6.09 -4.42
N THR A 252 -27.62 -7.03 -5.12
CA THR A 252 -26.45 -7.74 -4.60
C THR A 252 -25.22 -6.91 -4.93
N VAL A 253 -24.77 -6.13 -3.95
CA VAL A 253 -23.44 -5.52 -3.98
C VAL A 253 -22.45 -6.56 -3.47
N SER A 254 -21.41 -6.84 -4.23
CA SER A 254 -20.28 -7.68 -3.81
C SER A 254 -19.03 -6.82 -3.78
N SER A 255 -18.30 -6.83 -2.67
CA SER A 255 -16.99 -6.21 -2.57
C SER A 255 -15.93 -7.31 -2.52
N GLY A 256 -14.84 -7.10 -3.25
CA GLY A 256 -13.68 -7.98 -3.25
C GLY A 256 -12.47 -7.33 -2.58
N ILE A 257 -11.68 -8.16 -1.91
CA ILE A 257 -10.39 -7.78 -1.33
C ILE A 257 -9.33 -8.68 -1.94
N ILE A 258 -8.21 -8.08 -2.36
CA ILE A 258 -6.99 -8.79 -2.70
C ILE A 258 -5.97 -8.45 -1.61
N SER A 259 -5.45 -9.48 -0.94
CA SER A 259 -4.39 -9.32 0.07
C SER A 259 -3.27 -10.34 -0.14
N MET A 260 -2.09 -10.07 0.42
CA MET A 260 -0.99 -11.02 0.45
C MET A 260 -0.36 -11.13 1.84
N ALA A 261 0.03 -12.33 2.23
CA ALA A 261 0.84 -12.56 3.43
C ALA A 261 2.24 -13.03 3.06
N CYS A 262 3.27 -12.41 3.63
CA CYS A 262 4.65 -12.86 3.48
C CYS A 262 4.85 -14.20 4.22
N LEU A 263 5.14 -15.26 3.47
CA LEU A 263 5.30 -16.62 3.98
C LEU A 263 6.64 -16.85 4.67
N ASN A 264 7.61 -15.94 4.50
CA ASN A 264 8.88 -15.97 5.21
C ASN A 264 8.70 -15.61 6.70
N LEU A 265 7.66 -14.85 7.05
CA LEU A 265 7.40 -14.46 8.44
C LEU A 265 6.78 -15.63 9.22
N PRO A 266 7.10 -15.82 10.51
CA PRO A 266 6.46 -16.81 11.36
C PRO A 266 4.91 -16.72 11.39
N LEU A 267 4.24 -17.85 11.63
CA LEU A 267 2.78 -17.97 11.54
C LEU A 267 2.03 -17.03 12.49
N ASP A 268 2.60 -16.80 13.68
CA ASP A 268 2.07 -15.95 14.74
C ASP A 268 2.10 -14.46 14.41
N ILE A 269 2.93 -14.03 13.45
CA ILE A 269 3.05 -12.62 13.06
C ILE A 269 2.61 -12.33 11.62
N ARG A 270 2.69 -13.29 10.69
CA ARG A 270 2.49 -13.03 9.25
C ARG A 270 1.08 -12.52 8.89
N TYR A 271 0.08 -12.87 9.68
CA TYR A 271 -1.32 -12.47 9.47
C TYR A 271 -1.75 -11.29 10.34
N LYS A 272 -0.83 -10.69 11.10
CA LYS A 272 -1.15 -9.46 11.84
C LYS A 272 -1.35 -8.30 10.85
N PRO A 273 -2.30 -7.38 11.10
CA PRO A 273 -2.61 -6.28 10.18
C PRO A 273 -1.40 -5.46 9.73
N GLU A 274 -0.42 -5.26 10.62
CA GLU A 274 0.82 -4.53 10.34
C GLU A 274 1.80 -5.25 9.38
N ASN A 275 1.59 -6.55 9.12
CA ASN A 275 2.43 -7.37 8.25
C ASN A 275 1.68 -7.86 7.01
N LEU A 276 0.34 -7.75 6.98
CA LEU A 276 -0.48 -8.17 5.86
C LEU A 276 -0.50 -7.07 4.80
N TYR A 277 -0.26 -7.44 3.54
CA TYR A 277 -0.41 -6.52 2.43
C TYR A 277 -1.85 -6.50 1.94
N LEU A 278 -2.46 -5.31 1.86
CA LEU A 278 -3.72 -5.12 1.17
C LEU A 278 -3.42 -4.60 -0.23
N ALA A 279 -3.56 -5.42 -1.27
CA ALA A 279 -3.26 -5.01 -2.64
C ALA A 279 -4.32 -4.07 -3.21
N GLY A 280 -5.58 -4.28 -2.84
CA GLY A 280 -6.66 -3.40 -3.23
C GLY A 280 -8.04 -3.92 -2.88
N THR A 281 -9.00 -3.02 -2.99
CA THR A 281 -10.42 -3.32 -2.84
C THR A 281 -11.17 -2.86 -4.08
N PHE A 282 -12.20 -3.60 -4.45
CA PHE A 282 -13.08 -3.23 -5.55
C PHE A 282 -14.52 -3.63 -5.25
N SER A 283 -15.48 -2.85 -5.76
CA SER A 283 -16.90 -3.15 -5.61
C SER A 283 -17.51 -3.55 -6.95
N PHE A 284 -18.42 -4.51 -6.89
CA PHE A 284 -19.25 -5.00 -7.97
C PHE A 284 -20.70 -4.76 -7.59
N THR A 285 -21.36 -3.88 -8.34
CA THR A 285 -22.81 -3.73 -8.27
C THR A 285 -23.40 -4.58 -9.38
N ARG A 286 -24.02 -5.71 -9.04
CA ARG A 286 -24.81 -6.44 -10.02
C ARG A 286 -26.19 -5.79 -10.05
N VAL A 287 -26.47 -5.01 -11.09
CA VAL A 287 -27.84 -4.53 -11.32
C VAL A 287 -28.64 -5.74 -11.77
N SER A 288 -29.53 -6.23 -10.90
CA SER A 288 -30.49 -7.27 -11.24
C SER A 288 -31.53 -6.66 -12.18
N GLY A 289 -31.38 -6.86 -13.49
CA GLY A 289 -32.36 -6.45 -14.47
C GLY A 289 -31.81 -6.31 -15.87
N GLU A 290 -31.45 -7.45 -16.48
CA GLU A 290 -31.85 -7.89 -17.83
C GLU A 290 -31.80 -9.43 -17.87
#